data_AF-A0A9D0ZRN4-F1
#
_entry.id   AF-A0A9D0ZRN4-F1
#
_cell.length_a   1.000
_cell.length_b   1.000
_cell.length_c   1.000
_cell.angle_alpha   90.00
_cell.angle_beta   90.00
_cell.angle_gamma   90.00
#
_symmetry.space_group_name_H-M   'P 1'
#
loop_
_entity.id
_entity.type
_entity.pdbx_description
1 polymer ?
#
loop_
_entity_poly.entity_id
_entity_poly.type
_entity_poly.pdbx_seq_one_letter_code
_entity_poly.pdbx_strand_id
1 'polypeptide(L)'
;MSEKDLDSSMNPYQEEQKPKGYIKQLQWDMAIGLQQVDNLKPSKCLEQISEKNILGELTIKEVEQSLKEYYTTKEKNINHNELECDFVSMRIVELLNQDNFKLSVDYLKYIHKYLFQDVYEFAGEFRKIDFSKHEKILNNDSVAYGDCKTLTESLEYDIRLEKEKDYKDMSIVEVIKNITDFTSNIWQVHPFREGNTRTTAVFICKYLNSLNFNQDISIYNNKASYFRNALVRSNYFNNFLNIKEEKVYLIKFYENLLLGKNNNLHAEDLIVKELF
;
A
#
# COMPACT_ATOMS: atom_id res chain seq x y z
N MET A 1 -17.96 -21.06 38.51
CA MET A 1 -16.60 -21.28 37.98
C MET A 1 -15.64 -21.05 39.14
N SER A 2 -14.88 -22.07 39.49
CA SER A 2 -13.80 -21.97 40.48
C SER A 2 -12.56 -21.30 39.84
N GLU A 3 -11.63 -20.77 40.64
CA GLU A 3 -10.34 -20.27 40.14
C GLU A 3 -9.58 -21.32 39.32
N LYS A 4 -9.80 -22.60 39.63
CA LYS A 4 -9.23 -23.75 38.94
C LYS A 4 -9.79 -23.94 37.52
N ASP A 5 -11.03 -23.50 37.29
CA ASP A 5 -11.68 -23.54 35.96
C ASP A 5 -11.25 -22.36 35.06
N LEU A 6 -10.50 -21.41 35.61
CA LEU A 6 -9.92 -20.26 34.91
C LEU A 6 -8.41 -20.42 34.66
N ASP A 7 -7.81 -21.51 35.13
CA ASP A 7 -6.38 -21.78 35.00
C ASP A 7 -6.04 -22.26 33.57
N SER A 8 -5.62 -21.31 32.73
CA SER A 8 -5.23 -21.55 31.34
C SER A 8 -3.93 -22.35 31.18
N SER A 9 -3.21 -22.64 32.27
CA SER A 9 -2.02 -23.52 32.23
C SER A 9 -2.37 -24.97 31.87
N MET A 10 -3.64 -25.35 31.99
CA MET A 10 -4.17 -26.66 31.61
C MET A 10 -4.63 -26.72 30.14
N ASN A 11 -4.70 -25.58 29.44
CA ASN A 11 -5.09 -25.56 28.04
C ASN A 11 -3.93 -26.08 27.17
N PRO A 12 -4.18 -27.05 26.27
CA PRO A 12 -3.16 -27.48 25.33
C PRO A 12 -2.82 -26.34 24.36
N TYR A 13 -1.53 -26.17 24.07
CA TYR A 13 -1.09 -25.26 23.01
C TYR A 13 -1.69 -25.71 21.67
N GLN A 14 -2.34 -24.80 20.96
CA GLN A 14 -2.74 -25.01 19.57
C GLN A 14 -1.65 -24.44 18.67
N GLU A 15 -0.88 -25.32 18.03
CA GLU A 15 0.09 -24.94 17.02
C GLU A 15 -0.57 -24.93 15.63
N GLU A 16 -0.84 -23.73 15.10
CA GLU A 16 -1.16 -23.59 13.67
C GLU A 16 0.14 -23.63 12.86
N GLN A 17 0.42 -24.74 12.18
CA GLN A 17 1.55 -24.83 11.26
C GLN A 17 1.21 -24.13 9.93
N LYS A 18 1.73 -22.93 9.73
CA LYS A 18 1.68 -22.24 8.43
C LYS A 18 2.67 -22.91 7.45
N PRO A 19 2.33 -23.04 6.15
CA PRO A 19 3.23 -23.60 5.15
C PRO A 19 4.58 -22.88 5.12
N LYS A 20 5.66 -23.61 4.81
CA LYS A 20 6.98 -23.01 4.60
C LYS A 20 6.87 -21.93 3.51
N GLY A 21 7.31 -20.71 3.83
CA GLY A 21 7.23 -19.57 2.91
C GLY A 21 5.93 -18.76 2.97
N TYR A 22 4.96 -19.10 3.84
CA TYR A 22 3.67 -18.39 3.93
C TYR A 22 3.80 -16.86 4.01
N ILE A 23 4.64 -16.35 4.90
CA ILE A 23 4.85 -14.89 5.03
C ILE A 23 5.43 -14.28 3.75
N LYS A 24 6.38 -14.97 3.10
CA LYS A 24 6.95 -14.52 1.82
C LYS A 24 5.90 -14.52 0.71
N GLN A 25 5.04 -15.53 0.65
CA GLN A 25 3.94 -15.58 -0.29
C GLN A 25 3.03 -14.35 -0.12
N LEU A 26 2.61 -14.05 1.11
CA LEU A 26 1.80 -12.86 1.39
C LEU A 26 2.48 -11.56 0.98
N GLN A 27 3.79 -11.44 1.20
CA GLN A 27 4.57 -10.28 0.77
C GLN A 27 4.63 -10.15 -0.75
N TRP A 28 4.87 -11.24 -1.48
CA TRP A 28 4.86 -11.25 -2.95
C TRP A 28 3.48 -10.98 -3.53
N ASP A 29 2.43 -11.56 -2.95
CA ASP A 29 1.04 -11.34 -3.33
C ASP A 29 0.65 -9.86 -3.17
N MET A 30 1.01 -9.25 -2.04
CA MET A 30 0.83 -7.82 -1.83
C MET A 30 1.63 -7.01 -2.86
N ALA A 31 2.90 -7.33 -3.03
CA ALA A 31 3.82 -6.57 -3.88
C ALA A 31 3.39 -6.56 -5.35
N ILE A 32 3.03 -7.72 -5.89
CA ILE A 32 2.53 -7.88 -7.27
C ILE A 32 1.12 -7.30 -7.39
N GLY A 33 0.23 -7.57 -6.41
CA GLY A 33 -1.13 -7.02 -6.38
C GLY A 33 -1.15 -5.50 -6.46
N LEU A 34 -0.26 -4.84 -5.72
CA LEU A 34 -0.11 -3.38 -5.75
C LEU A 34 0.27 -2.81 -7.12
N GLN A 35 0.83 -3.59 -8.04
CA GLN A 35 1.15 -3.11 -9.40
C GLN A 35 -0.09 -3.02 -10.30
N GLN A 36 -1.17 -3.74 -9.95
CA GLN A 36 -2.43 -3.70 -10.69
C GLN A 36 -3.11 -2.32 -10.61
N VAL A 37 -2.73 -1.46 -9.66
CA VAL A 37 -3.26 -0.08 -9.57
C VAL A 37 -2.97 0.72 -10.85
N ASP A 38 -1.87 0.41 -11.53
CA ASP A 38 -1.44 1.02 -12.79
C ASP A 38 -1.60 0.04 -13.97
N ASN A 39 -2.36 -1.05 -13.80
CA ASN A 39 -2.57 -2.13 -14.78
C ASN A 39 -1.27 -2.82 -15.25
N LEU A 40 -0.25 -2.82 -14.40
CA LEU A 40 1.01 -3.50 -14.68
C LEU A 40 0.90 -5.00 -14.35
N LYS A 41 1.68 -5.81 -15.07
CA LYS A 41 1.75 -7.26 -14.88
C LYS A 41 3.21 -7.69 -14.81
N PRO A 42 3.51 -8.72 -14.01
CA PRO A 42 4.87 -9.22 -13.87
C PRO A 42 5.32 -9.86 -15.20
N SER A 43 6.63 -9.85 -15.43
CA SER A 43 7.20 -10.69 -16.47
C SER A 43 7.15 -12.17 -16.05
N LYS A 44 7.20 -13.07 -17.04
CA LYS A 44 7.38 -14.51 -16.78
C LYS A 44 8.65 -14.82 -15.98
N CYS A 45 9.67 -13.95 -16.06
CA CYS A 45 10.88 -14.11 -15.27
C CYS A 45 10.58 -13.89 -13.78
N LEU A 46 9.88 -12.81 -13.43
CA LEU A 46 9.50 -12.54 -12.04
C LEU A 46 8.61 -13.64 -11.46
N GLU A 47 7.62 -14.12 -12.21
CA GLU A 47 6.74 -15.22 -11.79
C GLU A 47 7.59 -16.43 -11.34
N GLN A 48 8.57 -16.85 -12.14
CA GLN A 48 9.42 -18.00 -11.83
C GLN A 48 10.37 -17.76 -10.64
N ILE A 49 11.04 -16.61 -10.57
CA ILE A 49 12.04 -16.36 -9.52
C ILE A 49 11.41 -15.97 -8.18
N SER A 50 10.21 -15.39 -8.18
CA SER A 50 9.45 -15.10 -6.95
C SER A 50 8.99 -16.40 -6.27
N GLU A 51 8.50 -17.39 -7.02
CA GLU A 51 8.18 -18.73 -6.50
C GLU A 51 9.39 -19.38 -5.82
N LYS A 52 10.56 -19.33 -6.48
CA LYS A 52 11.83 -19.83 -5.88
C LYS A 52 12.20 -19.08 -4.60
N ASN A 53 11.96 -17.77 -4.54
CA ASN A 53 12.19 -16.99 -3.32
C ASN A 53 11.23 -17.37 -2.18
N ILE A 54 9.96 -17.62 -2.50
CA ILE A 54 8.92 -18.08 -1.57
C ILE A 54 9.32 -19.44 -0.98
N LEU A 55 9.76 -20.38 -1.82
CA LEU A 55 10.23 -21.71 -1.39
C LEU A 55 11.56 -21.67 -0.60
N GLY A 56 12.27 -20.54 -0.66
CA GLY A 56 13.55 -20.33 0.00
C GLY A 56 14.76 -20.86 -0.79
N GLU A 57 14.59 -21.13 -2.08
CA GLU A 57 15.65 -21.54 -3.00
C GLU A 57 16.50 -20.35 -3.45
N LEU A 58 15.91 -19.14 -3.50
CA LEU A 58 16.60 -17.89 -3.78
C LEU A 58 16.45 -16.90 -2.63
N THR A 59 17.52 -16.16 -2.34
CA THR A 59 17.48 -14.94 -1.55
C THR A 59 16.93 -13.79 -2.37
N ILE A 60 16.46 -12.71 -1.71
CA ILE A 60 15.96 -11.53 -2.42
C ILE A 60 17.04 -10.84 -3.27
N LYS A 61 18.32 -10.94 -2.85
CA LYS A 61 19.47 -10.43 -3.60
C LYS A 61 19.72 -11.21 -4.89
N GLU A 62 19.55 -12.54 -4.86
CA GLU A 62 19.65 -13.37 -6.07
C GLU A 62 18.49 -13.11 -7.03
N VAL A 63 17.29 -12.79 -6.51
CA VAL A 63 16.16 -12.33 -7.32
C VAL A 63 16.51 -11.00 -8.00
N GLU A 64 17.04 -10.01 -7.27
CA GLU A 64 17.48 -8.73 -7.84
C GLU A 64 18.53 -8.94 -8.96
N GLN A 65 19.53 -9.77 -8.71
CA GLN A 65 20.57 -10.08 -9.70
C GLN A 65 19.98 -10.73 -10.96
N SER A 66 19.07 -11.69 -10.79
CA SER A 66 18.38 -12.35 -11.91
C SER A 66 17.56 -11.38 -12.75
N LEU A 67 16.86 -10.43 -12.13
CA LEU A 67 16.12 -9.38 -12.84
C LEU A 67 17.04 -8.45 -13.63
N LYS A 68 18.16 -8.01 -13.01
CA LYS A 68 19.15 -7.17 -13.69
C LYS A 68 19.73 -7.85 -14.92
N GLU A 69 20.08 -9.13 -14.81
CA GLU A 69 20.56 -9.94 -15.95
C GLU A 69 19.49 -10.09 -17.05
N TYR A 70 18.24 -10.37 -16.65
CA TYR A 70 17.11 -10.49 -17.58
C TYR A 70 16.87 -9.21 -18.39
N TYR A 71 16.91 -8.04 -17.76
CA TYR A 71 16.69 -6.77 -18.46
C TYR A 71 17.92 -6.26 -19.22
N THR A 72 19.13 -6.60 -18.76
CA THR A 72 20.37 -6.26 -19.49
C THR A 72 20.48 -7.06 -20.79
N THR A 73 20.13 -8.36 -20.77
CA THR A 73 20.19 -9.20 -21.99
C THR A 73 19.15 -8.86 -23.05
N LYS A 74 18.09 -8.12 -22.69
CA LYS A 74 17.00 -7.73 -23.59
C LYS A 74 17.20 -6.42 -24.36
N GLU A 75 18.31 -5.71 -24.15
CA GLU A 75 18.81 -4.41 -24.69
C GLU A 75 17.98 -3.63 -25.75
N LYS A 76 17.30 -4.27 -26.71
CA LYS A 76 16.53 -3.63 -27.78
C LYS A 76 15.00 -3.76 -27.69
N ASN A 77 14.44 -4.55 -26.77
CA ASN A 77 12.99 -4.77 -26.68
C ASN A 77 12.51 -4.96 -25.23
N ILE A 78 12.86 -4.00 -24.37
CA ILE A 78 12.43 -3.99 -22.97
C ILE A 78 10.97 -3.55 -22.88
N ASN A 79 10.13 -4.37 -22.25
CA ASN A 79 8.80 -3.96 -21.87
C ASN A 79 8.90 -3.15 -20.56
N HIS A 80 8.80 -1.83 -20.64
CA HIS A 80 8.92 -0.95 -19.47
C HIS A 80 7.84 -1.19 -18.40
N ASN A 81 6.66 -1.66 -18.79
CA ASN A 81 5.59 -1.97 -17.83
C ASN A 81 5.93 -3.22 -17.01
N GLU A 82 6.51 -4.24 -17.65
CA GLU A 82 7.03 -5.43 -16.95
C GLU A 82 8.22 -5.04 -16.07
N LEU A 83 9.14 -4.21 -16.58
CA LEU A 83 10.32 -3.75 -15.82
C LEU A 83 9.91 -3.05 -14.53
N GLU A 84 8.98 -2.10 -14.63
CA GLU A 84 8.44 -1.41 -13.46
C GLU A 84 7.76 -2.39 -12.50
N CYS A 85 6.89 -3.27 -13.00
CA CYS A 85 6.20 -4.26 -12.18
C CYS A 85 7.20 -5.13 -11.40
N ASP A 86 8.22 -5.64 -12.09
CA ASP A 86 9.17 -6.60 -11.55
C ASP A 86 10.04 -5.97 -10.46
N PHE A 87 10.70 -4.85 -10.78
CA PHE A 87 11.60 -4.20 -9.84
C PHE A 87 10.83 -3.62 -8.64
N VAL A 88 9.70 -2.93 -8.88
CA VAL A 88 8.92 -2.36 -7.77
C VAL A 88 8.39 -3.47 -6.86
N SER A 89 7.88 -4.58 -7.41
CA SER A 89 7.40 -5.70 -6.58
C SER A 89 8.52 -6.29 -5.72
N MET A 90 9.69 -6.56 -6.32
CA MET A 90 10.86 -7.06 -5.60
C MET A 90 11.29 -6.09 -4.48
N ARG A 91 11.33 -4.78 -4.77
CA ARG A 91 11.67 -3.75 -3.78
C ARG A 91 10.67 -3.66 -2.64
N ILE A 92 9.37 -3.84 -2.91
CA ILE A 92 8.35 -3.93 -1.85
C ILE A 92 8.64 -5.11 -0.92
N VAL A 93 8.86 -6.31 -1.47
CA VAL A 93 9.15 -7.52 -0.66
C VAL A 93 10.41 -7.32 0.17
N GLU A 94 11.47 -6.79 -0.44
CA GLU A 94 12.72 -6.50 0.27
C GLU A 94 12.51 -5.52 1.42
N LEU A 95 11.78 -4.43 1.17
CA LEU A 95 11.55 -3.36 2.15
C LEU A 95 10.60 -3.77 3.27
N LEU A 96 9.61 -4.65 3.00
CA LEU A 96 8.72 -5.21 4.02
C LEU A 96 9.48 -6.06 5.05
N ASN A 97 10.61 -6.66 4.68
CA ASN A 97 11.47 -7.46 5.55
C ASN A 97 12.49 -6.64 6.36
N GLN A 98 12.47 -5.30 6.27
CA GLN A 98 13.35 -4.43 7.04
C GLN A 98 12.64 -3.82 8.26
N ASP A 99 13.22 -3.99 9.45
CA ASP A 99 12.67 -3.50 10.73
C ASP A 99 13.11 -2.06 11.07
N ASN A 100 13.06 -1.15 10.10
CA ASN A 100 13.59 0.21 10.22
C ASN A 100 12.54 1.28 9.84
N PHE A 101 11.37 1.30 10.48
CA PHE A 101 10.34 2.30 10.19
C PHE A 101 10.51 3.59 11.00
N LYS A 102 10.30 4.74 10.35
CA LYS A 102 10.13 6.04 11.01
C LYS A 102 8.93 6.77 10.41
N LEU A 103 8.04 7.26 11.27
CA LEU A 103 6.92 8.11 10.84
C LEU A 103 7.45 9.52 10.51
N SER A 104 7.93 9.72 9.27
CA SER A 104 8.45 11.01 8.81
C SER A 104 8.37 11.17 7.29
N VAL A 105 8.40 12.43 6.83
CA VAL A 105 8.45 12.78 5.41
C VAL A 105 9.69 12.18 4.74
N ASP A 106 10.85 12.24 5.39
CA ASP A 106 12.07 11.61 4.87
C ASP A 106 11.92 10.11 4.64
N TYR A 107 11.17 9.42 5.50
CA TYR A 107 10.94 7.99 5.33
C TYR A 107 9.97 7.71 4.19
N LEU A 108 8.94 8.55 4.01
CA LEU A 108 8.07 8.49 2.83
C LEU A 108 8.85 8.67 1.52
N LYS A 109 9.75 9.66 1.47
CA LYS A 109 10.68 9.88 0.33
C LYS A 109 11.62 8.69 0.15
N TYR A 110 12.14 8.13 1.23
CA TYR A 110 12.99 6.95 1.20
C TYR A 110 12.25 5.75 0.61
N ILE A 111 11.02 5.47 1.04
CA ILE A 111 10.20 4.40 0.45
C ILE A 111 10.06 4.64 -1.05
N HIS A 112 9.62 5.82 -1.47
CA HIS A 112 9.47 6.10 -2.91
C HIS A 112 10.80 5.91 -3.66
N LYS A 113 11.91 6.43 -3.14
CA LYS A 113 13.23 6.21 -3.74
C LYS A 113 13.53 4.73 -3.87
N TYR A 114 13.35 3.97 -2.80
CA TYR A 114 13.68 2.55 -2.73
C TYR A 114 12.86 1.72 -3.72
N LEU A 115 11.57 2.01 -3.81
CA LEU A 115 10.65 1.30 -4.72
C LEU A 115 10.95 1.59 -6.19
N PHE A 116 11.29 2.83 -6.53
CA PHE A 116 11.33 3.29 -7.92
C PHE A 116 12.73 3.61 -8.45
N GLN A 117 13.81 3.39 -7.69
CA GLN A 117 15.18 3.71 -8.10
C GLN A 117 15.64 3.02 -9.40
N ASP A 118 15.06 1.87 -9.72
CA ASP A 118 15.38 1.11 -10.93
C ASP A 118 14.49 1.51 -12.14
N VAL A 119 13.54 2.44 -11.94
CA VAL A 119 12.48 2.78 -12.90
C VAL A 119 12.46 4.28 -13.24
N TYR A 120 12.52 5.14 -12.24
CA TYR A 120 12.36 6.59 -12.39
C TYR A 120 13.61 7.35 -11.96
N GLU A 121 14.07 8.27 -12.81
CA GLU A 121 15.17 9.17 -12.46
C GLU A 121 14.82 10.09 -11.27
N PHE A 122 13.54 10.45 -11.13
CA PHE A 122 13.04 11.31 -10.05
C PHE A 122 12.71 10.53 -8.75
N ALA A 123 13.12 9.27 -8.63
CA ALA A 123 12.73 8.44 -7.48
C ALA A 123 13.13 9.09 -6.13
N GLY A 124 12.11 9.42 -5.31
CA GLY A 124 12.27 10.07 -4.01
C GLY A 124 12.21 11.60 -4.06
N GLU A 125 12.07 12.18 -5.24
CA GLU A 125 11.88 13.62 -5.43
C GLU A 125 10.41 13.98 -5.47
N PHE A 126 10.05 15.05 -4.74
CA PHE A 126 8.71 15.62 -4.84
C PHE A 126 8.54 16.34 -6.18
N ARG A 127 7.30 16.34 -6.67
CA ARG A 127 6.93 17.06 -7.88
C ARG A 127 7.11 18.56 -7.69
N LYS A 128 7.49 19.23 -8.78
CA LYS A 128 7.74 20.68 -8.82
C LYS A 128 6.62 21.47 -9.50
N ILE A 129 5.58 20.79 -9.95
CA ILE A 129 4.42 21.35 -10.65
C ILE A 129 3.13 20.75 -10.10
N ASP A 130 2.05 21.50 -10.22
CA ASP A 130 0.70 21.00 -10.01
C ASP A 130 0.21 20.24 -11.24
N PHE A 131 -0.61 19.22 -10.98
CA PHE A 131 -1.27 18.45 -12.01
C PHE A 131 -2.62 17.94 -11.51
N SER A 132 -3.47 17.57 -12.46
CA SER A 132 -4.67 16.78 -12.23
C SER A 132 -4.48 15.36 -12.77
N LYS A 133 -5.23 14.40 -12.24
CA LYS A 133 -5.26 13.03 -12.74
C LYS A 133 -6.71 12.65 -13.00
N HIS A 134 -7.01 12.31 -14.26
CA HIS A 134 -8.34 11.87 -14.63
C HIS A 134 -8.68 10.54 -13.99
N GLU A 135 -9.81 10.51 -13.28
CA GLU A 135 -10.28 9.37 -12.54
C GLU A 135 -11.45 8.71 -13.26
N LYS A 136 -11.26 7.45 -13.71
CA LYS A 136 -12.30 6.72 -14.45
C LYS A 136 -13.60 6.58 -13.64
N ILE A 137 -13.51 6.39 -12.33
CA ILE A 137 -14.67 6.25 -11.44
C ILE A 137 -15.42 7.58 -11.23
N LEU A 138 -14.83 8.69 -11.67
CA LEU A 138 -15.37 10.05 -11.59
C LEU A 138 -15.72 10.61 -12.98
N ASN A 139 -15.92 9.74 -13.98
CA ASN A 139 -16.12 10.15 -15.37
C ASN A 139 -15.04 11.12 -15.90
N ASN A 140 -13.77 10.83 -15.57
CA ASN A 140 -12.58 11.64 -15.88
C ASN A 140 -12.50 13.00 -15.16
N ASP A 141 -13.31 13.27 -14.14
CA ASP A 141 -12.98 14.35 -13.18
C ASP A 141 -11.72 13.98 -12.37
N SER A 142 -11.19 14.92 -11.59
CA SER A 142 -9.97 14.75 -10.79
C SER A 142 -10.22 15.06 -9.32
N VAL A 143 -9.48 14.38 -8.45
CA VAL A 143 -9.28 14.82 -7.07
C VAL A 143 -8.46 16.12 -7.07
N ALA A 144 -8.69 16.99 -6.09
CA ALA A 144 -7.83 18.12 -5.79
C ALA A 144 -6.61 17.65 -4.98
N TYR A 145 -5.43 17.73 -5.56
CA TYR A 145 -4.16 17.39 -4.90
C TYR A 145 -3.53 18.63 -4.25
N GLY A 146 -2.56 18.42 -3.35
CA GLY A 146 -1.86 19.51 -2.65
C GLY A 146 -1.14 20.50 -3.59
N ASP A 147 -0.75 21.68 -3.10
CA ASP A 147 0.08 22.62 -3.87
C ASP A 147 1.54 22.12 -3.88
N CYS A 148 2.18 22.08 -5.06
CA CYS A 148 3.56 21.62 -5.21
C CYS A 148 4.58 22.42 -4.36
N LYS A 149 4.22 23.64 -3.96
CA LYS A 149 5.07 24.53 -3.14
C LYS A 149 5.00 24.24 -1.64
N THR A 150 3.99 23.48 -1.18
CA THR A 150 3.74 23.25 0.25
C THR A 150 3.66 21.76 0.62
N LEU A 151 4.16 20.88 -0.25
CA LEU A 151 4.06 19.42 -0.07
C LEU A 151 4.70 18.95 1.24
N THR A 152 5.90 19.45 1.55
CA THR A 152 6.62 19.08 2.77
C THR A 152 5.86 19.55 3.99
N GLU A 153 5.44 20.81 4.02
CA GLU A 153 4.72 21.42 5.13
C GLU A 153 3.38 20.71 5.39
N SER A 154 2.67 20.32 4.33
CA SER A 154 1.41 19.58 4.42
C SER A 154 1.62 18.20 5.03
N LEU A 155 2.60 17.44 4.54
CA LEU A 155 2.93 16.12 5.08
C LEU A 155 3.45 16.19 6.53
N GLU A 156 4.28 17.19 6.85
CA GLU A 156 4.78 17.41 8.20
C GLU A 156 3.65 17.75 9.18
N TYR A 157 2.66 18.53 8.74
CA TYR A 157 1.46 18.82 9.51
C TYR A 157 0.69 17.54 9.83
N ASP A 158 0.34 16.74 8.83
CA ASP A 158 -0.41 15.50 9.02
C ASP A 158 0.36 14.48 9.88
N ILE A 159 1.66 14.31 9.63
CA ILE A 159 2.52 13.40 10.41
C ILE A 159 2.66 13.89 11.86
N ARG A 160 2.71 15.19 12.11
CA ARG A 160 2.78 15.72 13.48
C ARG A 160 1.51 15.39 14.26
N LEU A 161 0.33 15.64 13.67
CA LEU A 161 -0.94 15.27 14.29
C LEU A 161 -1.05 13.77 14.55
N GLU A 162 -0.57 12.96 13.61
CA GLU A 162 -0.58 11.50 13.76
C GLU A 162 0.31 11.02 14.92
N LYS A 163 1.46 11.67 15.15
CA LYS A 163 2.36 11.36 16.28
C LYS A 163 1.79 11.67 17.65
N GLU A 164 0.79 12.54 17.73
CA GLU A 164 0.12 12.90 18.98
C GLU A 164 -0.89 11.82 19.43
N LYS A 165 -1.21 10.85 18.56
CA LYS A 165 -2.16 9.78 18.86
C LYS A 165 -1.51 8.66 19.67
N ASP A 166 -2.21 8.21 20.71
CA ASP A 166 -1.89 6.96 21.41
C ASP A 166 -2.83 5.84 20.97
N TYR A 167 -2.32 4.96 20.11
CA TYR A 167 -3.05 3.82 19.58
C TYR A 167 -3.34 2.72 20.61
N LYS A 168 -2.67 2.72 21.77
CA LYS A 168 -2.83 1.67 22.79
C LYS A 168 -4.14 1.78 23.56
N ASP A 169 -4.65 3.00 23.72
CA ASP A 169 -5.86 3.29 24.48
C ASP A 169 -7.10 3.40 23.58
N MET A 170 -6.94 3.26 22.26
CA MET A 170 -8.01 3.39 21.29
C MET A 170 -8.79 2.08 21.12
N SER A 171 -10.10 2.20 20.99
CA SER A 171 -10.91 1.11 20.46
C SER A 171 -10.54 0.84 19.01
N ILE A 172 -10.76 -0.39 18.54
CA ILE A 172 -10.42 -0.77 17.17
C ILE A 172 -11.17 0.05 16.11
N VAL A 173 -12.36 0.56 16.44
CA VAL A 173 -13.12 1.47 15.58
C VAL A 173 -12.42 2.81 15.43
N GLU A 174 -11.87 3.36 16.52
CA GLU A 174 -11.08 4.59 16.50
C GLU A 174 -9.77 4.42 15.75
N VAL A 175 -9.09 3.28 15.93
CA VAL A 175 -7.89 2.91 15.17
C VAL A 175 -8.19 2.94 13.66
N ILE A 176 -9.24 2.24 13.22
CA ILE A 176 -9.61 2.17 11.80
C ILE A 176 -9.94 3.55 11.25
N LYS A 177 -10.71 4.35 12.00
CA LYS A 177 -11.03 5.72 11.62
C LYS A 177 -9.76 6.58 11.47
N ASN A 178 -8.87 6.52 12.45
CA ASN A 178 -7.62 7.30 12.45
C ASN A 178 -6.69 6.91 11.31
N ILE A 179 -6.51 5.62 11.05
CA ILE A 179 -5.68 5.13 9.94
C ILE A 179 -6.31 5.47 8.59
N THR A 180 -7.64 5.41 8.48
CA THR A 180 -8.37 5.85 7.29
C THR A 180 -8.11 7.33 7.00
N ASP A 181 -8.29 8.18 8.01
CA ASP A 181 -8.08 9.62 7.88
C ASP A 181 -6.62 9.93 7.53
N PHE A 182 -5.67 9.35 8.25
CA PHE A 182 -4.24 9.55 8.02
C PHE A 182 -3.81 9.11 6.61
N THR A 183 -4.25 7.93 6.17
CA THR A 183 -3.96 7.42 4.82
C THR A 183 -4.54 8.34 3.75
N SER A 184 -5.79 8.80 3.95
CA SER A 184 -6.45 9.72 3.03
C SER A 184 -5.66 11.01 2.87
N ASN A 185 -5.26 11.63 3.98
CA ASN A 185 -4.52 12.89 4.01
C ASN A 185 -3.16 12.75 3.30
N ILE A 186 -2.36 11.74 3.66
CA ILE A 186 -1.04 11.51 3.05
C ILE A 186 -1.17 11.30 1.54
N TRP A 187 -2.18 10.55 1.09
CA TRP A 187 -2.40 10.31 -0.33
C TRP A 187 -2.87 11.57 -1.09
N GLN A 188 -3.71 12.41 -0.45
CA GLN A 188 -4.24 13.65 -1.04
C GLN A 188 -3.15 14.68 -1.34
N VAL A 189 -2.10 14.75 -0.51
CA VAL A 189 -0.94 15.62 -0.82
C VAL A 189 -0.32 15.25 -2.17
N HIS A 190 -0.33 13.96 -2.50
CA HIS A 190 0.10 13.41 -3.79
C HIS A 190 1.49 13.95 -4.23
N PRO A 191 2.53 13.77 -3.38
CA PRO A 191 3.76 14.54 -3.48
C PRO A 191 4.69 14.12 -4.62
N PHE A 192 4.53 12.92 -5.19
CA PHE A 192 5.40 12.41 -6.26
C PHE A 192 4.75 12.53 -7.63
N ARG A 193 5.55 12.44 -8.70
CA ARG A 193 5.04 12.54 -10.09
C ARG A 193 4.24 11.31 -10.52
N GLU A 194 4.64 10.14 -10.04
CA GLU A 194 3.95 8.85 -10.16
C GLU A 194 4.26 8.00 -8.91
N GLY A 195 3.59 6.87 -8.72
CA GLY A 195 3.91 5.94 -7.61
C GLY A 195 3.34 6.31 -6.23
N ASN A 196 2.48 7.34 -6.14
CA ASN A 196 1.90 7.82 -4.87
C ASN A 196 1.11 6.72 -4.12
N THR A 197 0.25 5.98 -4.82
CA THR A 197 -0.57 4.93 -4.19
C THR A 197 0.27 3.79 -3.64
N ARG A 198 1.24 3.29 -4.42
CA ARG A 198 2.14 2.20 -4.01
C ARG A 198 3.02 2.62 -2.84
N THR A 199 3.56 3.83 -2.88
CA THR A 199 4.35 4.41 -1.77
C THR A 199 3.51 4.54 -0.51
N THR A 200 2.29 5.08 -0.62
CA THR A 200 1.37 5.25 0.52
C THR A 200 0.98 3.91 1.13
N ALA A 201 0.63 2.91 0.33
CA ALA A 201 0.28 1.58 0.82
C ALA A 201 1.42 0.95 1.64
N VAL A 202 2.66 1.03 1.13
CA VAL A 202 3.85 0.51 1.83
C VAL A 202 4.15 1.32 3.09
N PHE A 203 4.05 2.65 3.04
CA PHE A 203 4.25 3.51 4.20
C PHE A 203 3.27 3.18 5.33
N ILE A 204 1.98 3.03 5.02
CA ILE A 204 0.95 2.69 6.01
C ILE A 204 1.10 1.26 6.51
N CYS A 205 1.44 0.31 5.63
CA CYS A 205 1.72 -1.07 6.05
C CYS A 205 2.87 -1.11 7.06
N LYS A 206 3.97 -0.39 6.82
CA LYS A 206 5.11 -0.32 7.76
C LYS A 206 4.77 0.45 9.02
N TYR A 207 3.93 1.49 8.93
CA TYR A 207 3.44 2.20 10.10
C TYR A 207 2.61 1.30 11.03
N LEU A 208 1.61 0.61 10.47
CA LEU A 208 0.79 -0.35 11.21
C LEU A 208 1.63 -1.47 11.85
N ASN A 209 2.64 -1.98 11.14
CA ASN A 209 3.60 -2.94 11.72
C ASN A 209 4.37 -2.33 12.90
N SER A 210 4.81 -1.07 12.81
CA SER A 210 5.51 -0.39 13.91
C SER A 210 4.63 -0.15 15.15
N LEU A 211 3.31 -0.16 14.97
CA LEU A 211 2.32 -0.09 16.03
C LEU A 211 1.92 -1.49 16.57
N ASN A 212 2.52 -2.56 16.04
CA ASN A 212 2.22 -3.97 16.36
C ASN A 212 0.81 -4.43 15.97
N PHE A 213 0.19 -3.82 14.94
CA PHE A 213 -1.05 -4.35 14.38
C PHE A 213 -0.76 -5.52 13.42
N ASN A 214 -1.46 -6.63 13.64
CA ASN A 214 -1.48 -7.75 12.70
C ASN A 214 -2.33 -7.36 11.49
N GLN A 215 -1.76 -7.51 10.29
CA GLN A 215 -2.40 -7.15 9.03
C GLN A 215 -2.54 -8.37 8.12
N ASP A 216 -3.71 -8.53 7.51
CA ASP A 216 -3.88 -9.46 6.39
C ASP A 216 -3.54 -8.79 5.05
N ILE A 217 -2.24 -8.64 4.80
CA ILE A 217 -1.74 -7.98 3.58
C ILE A 217 -2.09 -8.73 2.28
N SER A 218 -2.61 -9.96 2.35
CA SER A 218 -3.08 -10.70 1.18
C SER A 218 -4.19 -9.97 0.42
N ILE A 219 -4.95 -9.11 1.12
CA ILE A 219 -6.05 -8.35 0.54
C ILE A 219 -5.60 -7.52 -0.68
N TYR A 220 -4.35 -7.04 -0.69
CA TYR A 220 -3.81 -6.27 -1.80
C TYR A 220 -3.69 -7.08 -3.11
N ASN A 221 -3.57 -8.42 -3.05
CA ASN A 221 -3.41 -9.27 -4.24
C ASN A 221 -4.52 -9.05 -5.27
N ASN A 222 -5.76 -8.93 -4.80
CA ASN A 222 -6.94 -8.80 -5.66
C ASN A 222 -7.74 -7.51 -5.42
N LYS A 223 -7.37 -6.70 -4.40
CA LYS A 223 -8.11 -5.49 -4.02
C LYS A 223 -7.27 -4.21 -4.03
N ALA A 224 -6.06 -4.23 -4.60
CA ALA A 224 -5.25 -3.01 -4.75
C ALA A 224 -5.96 -1.91 -5.56
N SER A 225 -6.64 -2.26 -6.66
CA SER A 225 -7.42 -1.28 -7.44
C SER A 225 -8.61 -0.73 -6.66
N TYR A 226 -9.24 -1.54 -5.81
CA TYR A 226 -10.28 -1.07 -4.88
C TYR A 226 -9.68 -0.08 -3.87
N PHE A 227 -8.56 -0.43 -3.22
CA PHE A 227 -7.87 0.46 -2.28
C PHE A 227 -7.56 1.82 -2.92
N ARG A 228 -7.01 1.79 -4.13
CA ARG A 228 -6.70 2.99 -4.91
C ARG A 228 -7.95 3.84 -5.17
N ASN A 229 -9.05 3.23 -5.57
CA ASN A 229 -10.31 3.95 -5.82
C ASN A 229 -10.98 4.42 -4.51
N ALA A 230 -10.77 3.71 -3.41
CA ALA A 230 -11.25 4.13 -2.09
C ALA A 230 -10.53 5.40 -1.62
N LEU A 231 -9.24 5.56 -1.95
CA LEU A 231 -8.50 6.81 -1.72
C LEU A 231 -9.01 7.97 -2.58
N VAL A 232 -9.43 7.68 -3.82
CA VAL A 232 -10.10 8.68 -4.66
C VAL A 232 -11.41 9.11 -4.01
N ARG A 233 -12.25 8.15 -3.58
CA ARG A 233 -13.54 8.45 -2.93
C ARG A 233 -13.39 9.16 -1.59
N SER A 234 -12.35 8.89 -0.83
CA SER A 234 -12.10 9.56 0.45
C SER A 234 -11.62 11.01 0.31
N ASN A 235 -11.22 11.44 -0.90
CA ASN A 235 -10.68 12.78 -1.16
C ASN A 235 -11.42 13.56 -2.25
N TYR A 236 -12.41 12.95 -2.91
CA TYR A 236 -13.19 13.62 -3.95
C TYR A 236 -14.42 14.32 -3.35
N PHE A 237 -14.58 15.58 -3.70
CA PHE A 237 -15.79 16.34 -3.46
C PHE A 237 -16.10 17.22 -4.67
N ASN A 238 -17.38 17.54 -4.85
CA ASN A 238 -17.82 18.49 -5.86
C ASN A 238 -19.00 19.30 -5.31
N ASN A 239 -18.74 20.55 -4.95
CA ASN A 239 -19.75 21.42 -4.31
C ASN A 239 -20.91 21.75 -5.25
N PHE A 240 -20.67 21.86 -6.57
CA PHE A 240 -21.72 22.17 -7.55
C PHE A 240 -22.72 21.03 -7.69
N LEU A 241 -22.25 19.78 -7.55
CA LEU A 241 -23.06 18.58 -7.61
C LEU A 241 -23.47 18.04 -6.23
N ASN A 242 -23.11 18.75 -5.15
CA ASN A 242 -23.33 18.33 -3.76
C ASN A 242 -22.74 16.93 -3.44
N ILE A 243 -21.63 16.58 -4.09
CA ILE A 243 -20.88 15.34 -3.83
C ILE A 243 -19.88 15.63 -2.72
N LYS A 244 -19.87 14.79 -1.70
CA LYS A 244 -18.94 14.88 -0.56
C LYS A 244 -17.97 13.70 -0.56
N GLU A 245 -16.86 13.88 0.15
CA GLU A 245 -15.89 12.82 0.41
C GLU A 245 -16.57 11.64 1.14
N GLU A 246 -16.29 10.43 0.69
CA GLU A 246 -16.83 9.20 1.27
C GLU A 246 -15.73 8.25 1.71
N LYS A 247 -15.43 8.29 3.02
CA LYS A 247 -14.40 7.46 3.65
C LYS A 247 -14.83 6.00 3.88
N VAL A 248 -16.12 5.71 3.75
CA VAL A 248 -16.70 4.37 4.06
C VAL A 248 -16.04 3.24 3.27
N TYR A 249 -15.63 3.47 2.02
CA TYR A 249 -14.95 2.44 1.21
C TYR A 249 -13.57 2.10 1.74
N LEU A 250 -12.83 3.12 2.18
CA LEU A 250 -11.50 2.96 2.77
C LEU A 250 -11.59 2.35 4.17
N ILE A 251 -12.62 2.71 4.95
CA ILE A 251 -12.95 2.04 6.22
C ILE A 251 -13.19 0.55 6.01
N LYS A 252 -14.03 0.16 5.04
CA LYS A 252 -14.28 -1.27 4.72
C LYS A 252 -13.01 -2.01 4.34
N PHE A 253 -12.09 -1.35 3.63
CA PHE A 253 -10.78 -1.92 3.31
C PHE A 253 -9.96 -2.19 4.58
N TYR A 254 -9.85 -1.20 5.48
CA TYR A 254 -9.11 -1.36 6.73
C TYR A 254 -9.76 -2.32 7.72
N GLU A 255 -11.08 -2.42 7.73
CA GLU A 255 -11.80 -3.44 8.49
C GLU A 255 -11.45 -4.85 8.02
N ASN A 256 -11.35 -5.08 6.70
CA ASN A 256 -10.89 -6.37 6.19
C ASN A 256 -9.41 -6.60 6.52
N LEU A 257 -8.56 -5.58 6.34
CA LEU A 257 -7.11 -5.66 6.58
C LEU A 257 -6.76 -5.96 8.06
N LEU A 258 -7.42 -5.30 9.00
CA LEU A 258 -7.07 -5.34 10.43
C LEU A 258 -7.93 -6.30 11.25
N LEU A 259 -9.15 -6.60 10.80
CA LEU A 259 -10.10 -7.45 11.55
C LEU A 259 -10.45 -8.76 10.85
N GLY A 260 -9.95 -8.98 9.63
CA GLY A 260 -10.36 -10.13 8.82
C GLY A 260 -11.86 -10.12 8.52
N LYS A 261 -12.51 -8.94 8.52
CA LYS A 261 -13.91 -8.84 8.07
C LYS A 261 -13.99 -9.24 6.60
N ASN A 262 -15.17 -9.73 6.22
CA ASN A 262 -15.50 -10.07 4.85
C ASN A 262 -16.40 -8.98 4.22
N ASN A 263 -16.03 -7.71 4.40
CA ASN A 263 -16.74 -6.65 3.67
C ASN A 263 -16.58 -6.86 2.18
N ASN A 264 -17.64 -6.59 1.45
CA ASN A 264 -17.61 -6.68 0.01
C ASN A 264 -16.86 -5.48 -0.57
N LEU A 265 -15.80 -5.75 -1.34
CA LEU A 265 -14.92 -4.75 -1.93
C LEU A 265 -15.03 -4.81 -3.47
N HIS A 266 -16.19 -4.38 -4.01
CA HIS A 266 -16.42 -4.29 -5.45
C HIS A 266 -16.04 -2.92 -5.99
N ALA A 267 -15.31 -2.88 -7.10
CA ALA A 267 -14.88 -1.62 -7.72
C ALA A 267 -16.05 -0.77 -8.24
N GLU A 268 -17.16 -1.42 -8.62
CA GLU A 268 -18.38 -0.77 -9.13
C GLU A 268 -19.06 0.11 -8.08
N ASP A 269 -18.95 -0.25 -6.80
CA ASP A 269 -19.52 0.53 -5.69
C ASP A 269 -18.85 1.91 -5.55
N LEU A 270 -17.63 2.08 -6.10
CA LEU A 270 -16.86 3.33 -6.03
C LEU A 270 -17.12 4.25 -7.22
N ILE A 271 -17.99 3.87 -8.16
CA ILE A 271 -18.41 4.78 -9.23
C ILE A 271 -19.28 5.88 -8.63
N VAL A 272 -18.95 7.14 -8.93
CA VAL A 272 -19.79 8.29 -8.59
C VAL A 272 -20.78 8.49 -9.72
N LYS A 273 -21.96 7.88 -9.58
CA LYS A 273 -22.95 7.77 -10.67
C LYS A 273 -23.48 9.13 -11.10
N GLU A 274 -23.47 10.11 -10.21
CA GLU A 274 -23.88 11.49 -10.45
C GLU A 274 -23.03 12.22 -11.50
N LEU A 275 -21.85 11.68 -11.84
CA LEU A 275 -20.95 12.23 -12.86
C LEU A 275 -21.16 11.63 -14.25
N PHE A 276 -22.01 10.61 -14.40
CA PHE A 276 -22.30 9.90 -15.66
C PHE A 276 -23.70 10.24 -16.18
#